data_AF-A0A0L8I8K7-F1
#
_entry.id   AF-A0A0L8I8K7-F1
#
_cell.length_a   1.000
_cell.length_b   1.000
_cell.length_c   1.000
_cell.angle_alpha   90.00
_cell.angle_beta   90.00
_cell.angle_gamma   90.00
#
_symmetry.space_group_name_H-M   'P 1'
#
loop_
_entity.id
_entity.type
_entity.pdbx_description
1 polymer ?
#
loop_
_entity_poly.entity_id
_entity_poly.type
_entity_poly.pdbx_seq_one_letter_code
_entity_poly.pdbx_strand_id
1 'polypeptide(L)'
;MAKTLGDKLREVLNQAVEIVNYIKTRPVKPHLFEQFFYRYGFKTDTCFYTQVRLVYLAYIFRHLNILNTSVQGNEESILTYTDKMKAFQKKNLLFWKKRTSEGNLEMFPLISRTCINDIFPLILEHLTNLEDKLSYYFPLLNSEQYAWIRNSFIEISDDASLTLTEEDELAAISID
;
A
#
# COMPACT_ATOMS: atom_id res chain seq x y z
N MET A 1 4.89 -38.28 1.19
CA MET A 1 4.81 -38.28 2.67
C MET A 1 4.63 -36.83 3.10
N ALA A 2 3.38 -36.39 3.31
CA ALA A 2 3.06 -34.98 3.59
C ALA A 2 3.50 -34.64 5.02
N LYS A 3 4.35 -33.62 5.18
CA LYS A 3 4.83 -33.16 6.49
C LYS A 3 3.63 -32.70 7.32
N THR A 4 3.40 -33.36 8.46
CA THR A 4 2.40 -32.97 9.44
C THR A 4 2.69 -31.54 9.88
N LEU A 5 1.83 -30.62 9.44
CA LEU A 5 1.84 -29.24 9.88
C LEU A 5 1.64 -29.24 11.38
N GLY A 6 2.67 -28.88 12.16
CA GLY A 6 2.66 -29.01 13.62
C GLY A 6 1.37 -28.47 14.22
N ASP A 7 0.78 -29.20 15.16
CA ASP A 7 -0.60 -28.96 15.63
C ASP A 7 -0.87 -27.51 16.02
N LYS A 8 0.12 -26.88 16.64
CA LYS A 8 0.09 -25.46 17.03
C LYS A 8 0.02 -24.49 15.85
N LEU A 9 0.72 -24.79 14.75
CA LEU A 9 0.70 -23.98 13.53
C LEU A 9 -0.61 -24.17 12.76
N ARG A 10 -1.12 -25.41 12.72
CA ARG A 10 -2.44 -25.71 12.14
C ARG A 10 -3.56 -24.98 12.87
N GLU A 11 -3.48 -24.92 14.20
CA GLU A 11 -4.44 -24.19 15.03
C GLU A 11 -4.42 -22.69 14.75
N VAL A 12 -3.24 -22.07 14.70
CA VAL A 12 -3.09 -20.65 14.34
C VAL A 12 -3.63 -20.35 12.94
N LEU A 13 -3.38 -21.23 11.97
CA LEU A 13 -3.88 -21.04 10.60
C LEU A 13 -5.40 -21.19 10.50
N ASN A 14 -5.98 -22.16 11.21
CA ASN A 14 -7.44 -22.31 11.29
C ASN A 14 -8.09 -21.09 11.95
N GLN A 15 -7.49 -20.56 13.02
CA GLN A 15 -7.95 -19.32 13.67
C GLN A 15 -7.88 -18.14 12.70
N ALA A 16 -6.80 -17.99 11.93
CA ALA A 16 -6.67 -16.92 10.94
C ALA A 16 -7.73 -17.02 9.83
N VAL A 17 -8.01 -18.24 9.33
CA VAL A 17 -9.05 -18.50 8.34
C VAL A 17 -10.44 -18.16 8.89
N GLU A 18 -10.73 -18.53 10.13
CA GLU A 18 -12.01 -18.19 10.78
C GLU A 18 -12.15 -16.68 10.99
N ILE A 19 -11.10 -15.97 11.40
CA ILE A 19 -11.09 -14.50 11.52
C ILE A 19 -11.38 -13.85 10.17
N VAL A 20 -10.73 -14.32 9.10
CA VAL A 20 -10.95 -13.80 7.74
C VAL A 20 -12.39 -14.06 7.27
N ASN A 21 -12.93 -15.25 7.52
CA ASN A 21 -14.31 -15.59 7.16
C ASN A 21 -15.32 -14.79 7.99
N TYR A 22 -15.01 -14.50 9.25
CA TYR A 22 -15.82 -13.66 10.11
C TYR A 22 -15.87 -12.20 9.63
N ILE A 23 -14.71 -11.65 9.24
CA ILE A 23 -14.60 -10.31 8.63
C ILE A 23 -15.36 -10.23 7.30
N LYS A 24 -15.26 -11.27 6.47
CA LYS A 24 -15.93 -11.32 5.15
C LYS A 24 -17.46 -11.38 5.25
N THR A 25 -18.01 -11.98 6.31
CA THR A 25 -19.45 -12.26 6.41
C THR A 25 -20.23 -11.17 7.13
N ARG A 26 -19.59 -10.15 7.72
CA ARG A 26 -20.29 -9.12 8.51
C ARG A 26 -19.70 -7.70 8.33
N PRO A 27 -20.54 -6.66 8.27
CA PRO A 27 -20.07 -5.27 8.35
C PRO A 27 -19.45 -5.03 9.74
N VAL A 28 -18.27 -4.43 9.76
CA VAL A 28 -17.35 -4.32 10.90
C VAL A 28 -18.03 -3.63 12.11
N LYS A 29 -18.59 -4.40 13.04
CA LYS A 29 -19.13 -3.89 14.32
C LYS A 29 -18.14 -4.21 15.45
N PRO A 30 -17.53 -3.21 16.12
CA PRO A 30 -16.47 -3.41 17.11
C PRO A 30 -16.82 -4.36 18.26
N HIS A 31 -18.06 -4.32 18.77
CA HIS A 31 -18.50 -5.16 19.89
C HIS A 31 -18.56 -6.67 19.56
N LEU A 32 -18.82 -7.00 18.29
CA LEU A 32 -18.85 -8.40 17.83
C LEU A 32 -17.44 -9.01 17.76
N PHE A 33 -16.42 -8.20 17.48
CA PHE A 33 -15.02 -8.61 17.57
C PHE A 33 -14.61 -8.90 19.01
N GLU A 34 -15.03 -8.07 19.96
CA GLU A 34 -14.73 -8.24 21.38
C GLU A 34 -15.26 -9.57 21.96
N GLN A 35 -16.51 -9.95 21.63
CA GLN A 35 -17.09 -11.24 22.00
C GLN A 35 -16.36 -12.43 21.34
N PHE A 36 -15.94 -12.27 20.08
CA PHE A 36 -15.16 -13.29 19.38
C PHE A 36 -13.84 -13.56 20.10
N PHE A 37 -13.04 -12.54 20.41
CA PHE A 37 -11.76 -12.74 21.10
C PHE A 37 -11.92 -13.31 22.52
N TYR A 38 -12.96 -12.90 23.25
CA TYR A 38 -13.27 -13.49 24.56
C TYR A 38 -13.58 -15.00 24.46
N ARG A 39 -14.32 -15.42 23.43
CA ARG A 39 -14.67 -16.83 23.19
C ARG A 39 -13.46 -17.74 22.92
N TYR A 40 -12.37 -17.20 22.38
CA TYR A 40 -11.14 -17.96 22.10
C TYR A 40 -10.06 -17.80 23.19
N GLY A 41 -10.43 -17.31 24.38
CA GLY A 41 -9.55 -17.30 25.55
C GLY A 41 -8.54 -16.15 25.61
N PHE A 42 -8.71 -15.11 24.78
CA PHE A 42 -7.88 -13.91 24.85
C PHE A 42 -8.34 -13.00 26.01
N LYS A 43 -7.50 -12.84 27.04
CA LYS A 43 -7.74 -11.94 28.19
C LYS A 43 -7.77 -10.48 27.75
N THR A 44 -8.52 -9.63 28.45
CA THR A 44 -8.81 -8.22 28.09
C THR A 44 -7.57 -7.42 27.68
N ASP A 45 -6.48 -7.45 28.44
CA ASP A 45 -5.30 -6.59 28.16
C ASP A 45 -4.51 -7.04 26.91
N THR A 46 -4.39 -8.35 26.70
CA THR A 46 -3.77 -8.92 25.49
C THR A 46 -4.70 -8.82 24.27
N CYS A 47 -6.02 -8.95 24.51
CA CYS A 47 -7.09 -8.85 23.52
C CYS A 47 -7.08 -7.46 22.87
N PHE A 48 -6.99 -6.38 23.65
CA PHE A 48 -6.93 -5.02 23.12
C PHE A 48 -5.70 -4.79 22.21
N TYR A 49 -4.52 -5.26 22.60
CA TYR A 49 -3.32 -5.08 21.80
C TYR A 49 -3.35 -5.87 20.48
N THR A 50 -3.86 -7.10 20.51
CA THR A 50 -4.08 -7.90 19.28
C THR A 50 -5.15 -7.30 18.37
N GLN A 51 -6.21 -6.72 18.92
CA GLN A 51 -7.25 -6.03 18.17
C GLN A 51 -6.69 -4.82 17.43
N VAL A 52 -5.89 -3.96 18.08
CA VAL A 52 -5.32 -2.78 17.43
C VAL A 52 -4.38 -3.18 16.28
N ARG A 53 -3.54 -4.21 16.48
CA ARG A 53 -2.66 -4.73 15.41
C ARG A 53 -3.45 -5.28 14.22
N LEU A 54 -4.53 -6.03 14.47
CA LEU A 54 -5.38 -6.58 13.42
C LEU A 54 -6.13 -5.49 12.66
N VAL A 55 -6.67 -4.50 13.37
CA VAL A 55 -7.31 -3.32 12.77
C VAL A 55 -6.31 -2.59 11.87
N TYR A 56 -5.11 -2.29 12.38
CA TYR A 56 -4.04 -1.66 11.60
C TYR A 56 -3.72 -2.45 10.33
N LEU A 57 -3.48 -3.77 10.43
CA LEU A 57 -3.20 -4.62 9.27
C LEU A 57 -4.36 -4.63 8.27
N ALA A 58 -5.60 -4.73 8.74
CA ALA A 58 -6.78 -4.66 7.88
C ALA A 58 -6.84 -3.34 7.09
N TYR A 59 -6.48 -2.21 7.72
CA TYR A 59 -6.36 -0.93 7.02
C TYR A 59 -5.27 -0.95 5.94
N ILE A 60 -4.07 -1.43 6.26
CA ILE A 60 -2.98 -1.52 5.27
C ILE A 60 -3.38 -2.42 4.10
N PHE A 61 -3.93 -3.60 4.36
CA PHE A 61 -4.39 -4.52 3.32
C PHE A 61 -5.50 -3.94 2.46
N ARG A 62 -6.45 -3.20 3.06
CA ARG A 62 -7.48 -2.48 2.30
C ARG A 62 -6.85 -1.50 1.31
N HIS A 63 -5.87 -0.71 1.76
CA HIS A 63 -5.18 0.27 0.91
C HIS A 63 -4.31 -0.38 -0.17
N LEU A 64 -3.63 -1.48 0.14
CA LEU A 64 -2.91 -2.29 -0.85
C LEU A 64 -3.86 -2.90 -1.88
N ASN A 65 -5.03 -3.38 -1.45
CA ASN A 65 -6.04 -3.91 -2.37
C ASN A 65 -6.59 -2.83 -3.30
N ILE A 66 -6.88 -1.62 -2.77
CA ILE A 66 -7.28 -0.47 -3.60
C ILE A 66 -6.20 -0.15 -4.64
N LEU A 67 -4.93 -0.09 -4.23
CA LEU A 67 -3.81 0.12 -5.15
C LEU A 67 -3.79 -0.99 -6.21
N ASN A 68 -3.81 -2.25 -5.80
CA ASN A 68 -3.76 -3.41 -6.69
C ASN A 68 -4.90 -3.40 -7.73
N THR A 69 -6.14 -3.18 -7.30
CA THR A 69 -7.28 -3.06 -8.23
C THR A 69 -7.12 -1.85 -9.15
N SER A 70 -6.58 -0.74 -8.65
CA SER A 70 -6.39 0.48 -9.46
C SER A 70 -5.31 0.32 -10.54
N VAL A 71 -4.37 -0.62 -10.39
CA VAL A 71 -3.29 -0.85 -11.36
C VAL A 71 -3.52 -2.05 -12.28
N GLN A 72 -4.57 -2.85 -12.04
CA GLN A 72 -4.94 -4.03 -12.83
C GLN A 72 -6.12 -3.77 -13.79
N GLY A 73 -6.49 -2.51 -14.03
CA GLY A 73 -7.57 -2.14 -14.94
C GLY A 73 -7.20 -2.30 -16.43
N ASN A 74 -8.20 -2.45 -17.29
CA ASN A 74 -8.03 -2.65 -18.74
C ASN A 74 -7.35 -1.48 -19.49
N GLU A 75 -7.21 -0.31 -18.87
CA GLU A 75 -6.63 0.91 -19.48
C GLU A 75 -5.32 1.36 -18.79
N GLU A 76 -4.71 0.50 -17.97
CA GLU A 76 -3.50 0.87 -17.22
C GLU A 76 -2.24 0.76 -18.09
N SER A 77 -1.55 1.88 -18.24
CA SER A 77 -0.22 1.94 -18.83
C SER A 77 0.86 1.86 -17.75
N ILE A 78 2.09 1.52 -18.15
CA ILE A 78 3.24 1.56 -17.23
C ILE A 78 3.44 2.96 -16.60
N LEU A 79 3.03 4.01 -17.31
CA LEU A 79 3.09 5.39 -16.83
C LEU A 79 2.00 5.67 -15.78
N THR A 80 0.75 5.24 -16.00
CA THR A 80 -0.32 5.39 -15.00
C THR A 80 -0.07 4.53 -13.76
N TYR A 81 0.47 3.33 -13.95
CA TYR A 81 0.99 2.48 -12.88
C TYR A 81 2.04 3.23 -12.04
N THR A 82 3.04 3.82 -12.70
CA THR A 82 4.14 4.53 -12.03
C THR A 82 3.61 5.68 -11.19
N ASP A 83 2.63 6.45 -11.68
CA ASP A 83 2.02 7.54 -10.93
C ASP A 83 1.22 7.06 -9.73
N LYS A 84 0.44 5.99 -9.89
CA LYS A 84 -0.36 5.41 -8.79
C LYS A 84 0.53 4.84 -7.70
N MET A 85 1.62 4.15 -8.08
CA MET A 85 2.61 3.65 -7.14
C MET A 85 3.34 4.79 -6.44
N LYS A 86 3.78 5.83 -7.18
CA LYS A 86 4.36 7.06 -6.62
C LYS A 86 3.41 7.72 -5.62
N ALA A 87 2.14 7.87 -5.98
CA ALA A 87 1.13 8.46 -5.10
C ALA A 87 0.97 7.63 -3.82
N PHE A 88 0.93 6.31 -3.92
CA PHE A 88 0.85 5.45 -2.74
C PHE A 88 2.06 5.59 -1.82
N GLN A 89 3.28 5.50 -2.35
CA GLN A 89 4.50 5.60 -1.56
C GLN A 89 4.69 7.01 -0.97
N LYS A 90 4.61 8.05 -1.81
CA LYS A 90 4.95 9.42 -1.43
C LYS A 90 3.81 10.16 -0.74
N LYS A 91 2.55 9.88 -1.05
CA LYS A 91 1.40 10.57 -0.44
C LYS A 91 0.84 9.79 0.74
N ASN A 92 0.67 8.47 0.64
CA ASN A 92 0.06 7.71 1.73
C ASN A 92 1.09 7.27 2.78
N LEU A 93 2.12 6.52 2.40
CA LEU A 93 3.07 5.97 3.38
C LEU A 93 3.84 7.07 4.12
N LEU A 94 4.36 8.06 3.39
CA LEU A 94 5.05 9.21 3.99
C LEU A 94 4.15 9.99 4.97
N PHE A 95 2.89 10.23 4.58
CA PHE A 95 1.92 10.91 5.43
C PHE A 95 1.59 10.10 6.68
N TRP A 96 1.38 8.79 6.55
CA TRP A 96 1.12 7.92 7.70
C TRP A 96 2.30 7.82 8.64
N LYS A 97 3.53 7.71 8.13
CA LYS A 97 4.77 7.75 8.92
C LYS A 97 4.87 9.05 9.71
N LYS A 98 4.68 10.20 9.04
CA LYS A 98 4.70 11.52 9.69
C LYS A 98 3.70 11.61 10.83
N ARG A 99 2.42 11.31 10.57
CA ARG A 99 1.36 11.37 11.58
C ARG A 99 1.60 10.39 12.74
N THR A 100 2.10 9.19 12.44
CA THR A 100 2.44 8.19 13.45
C THR A 100 3.58 8.68 14.34
N SER A 101 4.58 9.37 13.79
CA SER A 101 5.66 9.98 14.58
C SER A 101 5.20 11.16 15.46
N GLU A 102 4.13 11.85 15.06
CA GLU A 102 3.46 12.91 15.83
C GLU A 102 2.55 12.34 16.95
N GLY A 103 2.48 11.00 17.10
CA GLY A 103 1.57 10.38 18.06
C GLY A 103 0.10 10.42 17.60
N ASN A 104 -0.15 10.60 16.30
CA ASN A 104 -1.50 10.72 15.74
C ASN A 104 -1.83 9.51 14.84
N LEU A 105 -2.86 8.74 15.21
CA LEU A 105 -3.42 7.61 14.45
C LEU A 105 -4.82 7.87 13.86
N GLU A 106 -5.23 9.12 13.67
CA GLU A 106 -6.56 9.50 13.13
C GLU A 106 -6.85 8.90 11.75
N MET A 107 -5.81 8.61 10.95
CA MET A 107 -5.96 7.89 9.68
C MET A 107 -6.48 6.45 9.86
N PHE A 108 -6.42 5.92 11.08
CA PHE A 108 -6.91 4.60 11.48
C PHE A 108 -8.00 4.76 12.56
N PRO A 109 -9.21 5.24 12.21
CA PRO A 109 -10.22 5.66 13.17
C PRO A 109 -10.74 4.56 14.11
N LEU A 110 -10.47 3.28 13.80
CA LEU A 110 -10.84 2.13 14.63
C LEU A 110 -9.74 1.72 15.63
N ILE A 111 -8.58 2.38 15.63
CA ILE A 111 -7.56 2.15 16.67
C ILE A 111 -8.01 2.85 17.95
N SER A 112 -8.44 2.06 18.95
CA SER A 112 -8.85 2.57 20.26
C SER A 112 -7.73 3.38 20.91
N ARG A 113 -8.09 4.54 21.49
CA ARG A 113 -7.15 5.47 22.16
C ARG A 113 -6.49 4.91 23.42
N THR A 114 -6.89 3.72 23.85
CA THR A 114 -6.55 3.18 25.18
C THR A 114 -5.20 2.48 25.26
N CYS A 115 -4.51 2.18 24.14
CA CYS A 115 -3.24 1.43 24.14
C CYS A 115 -2.23 1.91 23.06
N ILE A 116 -2.09 3.23 22.87
CA ILE A 116 -1.40 3.76 21.67
C ILE A 116 0.13 3.80 21.80
N ASN A 117 0.70 3.95 23.00
CA ASN A 117 2.13 4.25 23.14
C ASN A 117 3.05 3.12 22.66
N ASP A 118 2.72 1.86 22.95
CA ASP A 118 3.54 0.70 22.60
C ASP A 118 3.36 0.24 21.14
N ILE A 119 2.41 0.83 20.40
CA ILE A 119 2.13 0.45 19.01
C ILE A 119 2.74 1.39 17.99
N PHE A 120 3.00 2.65 18.35
CA PHE A 120 3.65 3.61 17.47
C PHE A 120 4.98 3.11 16.90
N PRO A 121 5.92 2.56 17.70
CA PRO A 121 7.19 2.08 17.16
C PRO A 121 7.00 0.95 16.14
N LEU A 122 6.07 0.04 16.40
CA LEU A 122 5.77 -1.08 15.51
C LEU A 122 5.12 -0.64 14.21
N ILE A 123 4.22 0.35 14.27
CA ILE A 123 3.61 0.91 13.06
C ILE A 123 4.68 1.63 12.23
N LEU A 124 5.55 2.43 12.86
CA LEU A 124 6.64 3.13 12.15
C LEU A 124 7.61 2.15 11.48
N GLU A 125 8.01 1.10 12.20
CA GLU A 125 8.88 0.05 11.68
C GLU A 125 8.22 -0.66 10.50
N HIS A 126 6.96 -1.10 10.65
CA HIS A 126 6.24 -1.78 9.58
C HIS A 126 6.03 -0.90 8.35
N LEU A 127 5.66 0.38 8.52
CA LEU A 127 5.51 1.32 7.40
C LEU A 127 6.83 1.57 6.66
N THR A 128 7.95 1.64 7.39
CA THR A 128 9.28 1.79 6.78
C THR A 128 9.66 0.54 6.00
N ASN A 129 9.49 -0.65 6.60
CA ASN A 129 9.74 -1.91 5.91
C ASN A 129 8.85 -2.07 4.67
N LEU A 130 7.59 -1.65 4.74
CA LEU A 130 6.67 -1.70 3.61
C LEU A 130 7.12 -0.75 2.48
N GLU A 131 7.54 0.47 2.81
CA GLU A 131 8.08 1.44 1.85
C GLU A 131 9.33 0.89 1.14
N ASP A 132 10.26 0.32 1.90
CA ASP A 132 11.50 -0.25 1.37
C ASP A 132 11.22 -1.44 0.45
N LYS A 133 10.32 -2.36 0.87
CA LYS A 133 9.94 -3.51 0.05
C LYS A 133 9.20 -3.09 -1.21
N LEU A 134 8.30 -2.11 -1.13
CA LEU A 134 7.61 -1.61 -2.33
C LEU A 134 8.61 -0.93 -3.27
N SER A 135 9.58 -0.18 -2.76
CA SER A 135 10.60 0.47 -3.60
C SER A 135 11.53 -0.55 -4.26
N TYR A 136 11.86 -1.63 -3.55
CA TYR A 136 12.69 -2.71 -4.07
C TYR A 136 11.98 -3.54 -5.15
N TYR A 137 10.74 -3.95 -4.91
CA TYR A 137 9.99 -4.81 -5.85
C TYR A 137 9.34 -4.02 -6.99
N PHE A 138 9.06 -2.74 -6.80
CA PHE A 138 8.38 -1.87 -7.76
C PHE A 138 9.17 -0.57 -7.97
N PRO A 139 10.34 -0.65 -8.63
CA PRO A 139 11.15 0.53 -8.92
C PRO A 139 10.35 1.49 -9.81
N LEU A 140 10.29 2.76 -9.39
CA LEU A 140 9.55 3.79 -10.08
C LEU A 140 10.33 4.31 -11.28
N LEU A 141 9.70 4.36 -12.45
CA LEU A 141 10.27 5.04 -13.60
C LEU A 141 10.32 6.55 -13.36
N ASN A 142 11.29 7.23 -13.99
CA ASN A 142 11.24 8.67 -14.10
C ASN A 142 10.14 9.07 -15.10
N SER A 143 8.91 9.25 -14.61
CA SER A 143 7.75 9.64 -15.40
C SER A 143 7.95 10.94 -16.18
N GLU A 144 8.85 11.83 -15.74
CA GLU A 144 9.17 13.08 -16.44
C GLU A 144 9.89 12.83 -17.77
N GLN A 145 10.77 11.82 -17.81
CA GLN A 145 11.46 11.41 -19.05
C GLN A 145 10.48 10.95 -20.14
N TYR A 146 9.31 10.44 -19.74
CA TYR A 146 8.29 9.91 -20.63
C TYR A 146 7.08 10.85 -20.76
N ALA A 147 7.23 12.12 -20.39
CA ALA A 147 6.12 13.09 -20.46
C ALA A 147 5.58 13.22 -21.89
N TRP A 148 6.46 13.15 -22.89
CA TRP A 148 6.10 13.20 -24.32
C TRP A 148 5.10 12.10 -24.74
N ILE A 149 5.13 10.92 -24.09
CA ILE A 149 4.21 9.82 -24.37
C ILE A 149 2.78 10.16 -23.93
N ARG A 150 2.64 10.99 -22.90
CA ARG A 150 1.33 11.45 -22.39
C ARG A 150 0.84 12.71 -23.11
N ASN A 151 1.77 13.54 -23.53
CA ASN A 151 1.49 14.74 -24.30
C ASN A 151 2.65 14.97 -25.28
N SER A 152 2.41 14.64 -26.54
CA SER A 152 3.39 14.76 -27.64
C SER A 152 3.79 16.18 -27.98
N PHE A 153 3.09 17.18 -27.43
CA PHE A 153 3.36 18.61 -27.64
C PHE A 153 4.14 19.25 -26.48
N ILE A 154 4.70 18.46 -25.57
CA ILE A 154 5.62 18.98 -24.54
C ILE A 154 6.95 19.31 -25.22
N GLU A 155 7.44 20.54 -25.04
CA GLU A 155 8.83 20.91 -25.35
C GLU A 155 9.76 19.94 -24.64
N ILE A 156 10.32 18.99 -25.40
CA ILE A 156 11.43 18.17 -24.93
C ILE A 156 12.57 19.18 -24.75
N SER A 157 13.03 19.35 -23.51
CA SER A 157 14.18 20.20 -23.16
C SER A 157 15.26 20.10 -24.25
N ASP A 158 15.82 21.24 -24.64
CA ASP A 158 16.83 21.52 -25.70
C ASP A 158 18.06 20.58 -25.81
N ASP A 159 18.12 19.50 -25.03
CA ASP A 159 19.16 18.46 -25.11
C ASP A 159 19.01 17.57 -26.37
N ALA A 160 17.85 17.64 -27.05
CA ALA A 160 17.72 17.20 -28.43
C ALA A 160 18.22 18.30 -29.37
N SER A 161 19.50 18.67 -29.28
CA SER A 161 20.13 19.44 -30.35
C SER A 161 20.10 18.55 -31.59
N LEU A 162 19.13 18.78 -32.48
CA LEU A 162 19.12 18.14 -33.78
C LEU A 162 20.46 18.43 -34.43
N THR A 163 21.09 17.41 -34.99
CA THR A 163 22.23 17.66 -35.86
C THR A 163 21.74 18.45 -37.07
N LEU A 164 22.58 19.31 -37.64
CA LEU A 164 22.27 20.09 -38.85
C LEU A 164 21.65 19.23 -39.97
N THR A 165 22.04 17.95 -40.02
CA THR A 165 21.52 16.96 -40.97
C THR A 165 20.07 16.57 -40.69
N GLU A 166 19.69 16.39 -39.44
CA GLU A 166 18.31 16.05 -39.04
C GLU A 166 17.37 17.27 -39.20
N GLU A 167 17.87 18.49 -39.03
CA GLU A 167 17.11 19.73 -39.31
C GLU A 167 16.81 19.87 -40.82
N ASP A 168 17.79 19.63 -41.69
CA ASP A 168 17.63 19.69 -43.15
C ASP A 168 16.65 18.63 -43.66
N GLU A 169 16.66 17.41 -43.09
CA GLU A 169 15.72 16.34 -43.44
C GLU A 169 14.27 16.66 -43.02
N LEU A 170 14.08 17.27 -41.84
CA LEU A 170 12.75 17.72 -41.38
C LEU A 170 12.20 18.86 -42.26
N ALA A 171 13.04 19.80 -42.65
CA ALA A 171 12.65 20.89 -43.55
C ALA A 171 12.23 20.36 -44.93
N ALA A 172 12.88 19.31 -45.44
CA ALA A 172 12.52 18.67 -46.70
C ALA A 172 11.15 17.95 -46.64
N ILE A 173 10.81 17.36 -45.49
CA ILE A 173 9.52 16.64 -45.29
C ILE A 173 8.35 17.63 -45.10
N SER A 174 8.59 18.82 -44.56
CA SER A 174 7.54 19.83 -44.33
C SER A 174 7.07 20.55 -45.61
N ILE A 175 7.66 20.25 -46.78
CA ILE A 175 7.36 20.89 -48.07
C ILE A 175 6.33 20.08 -48.91
N ASP A 176 5.93 18.88 -48.47
CA ASP A 176 4.80 18.11 -49.02
C ASP A 176 3.50 18.32 -48.20
#